data_AF-A0A2R6G7G2-F1
#
_entry.id   AF-A0A2R6G7G2-F1
#
_cell.length_a   1.000
_cell.length_b   1.000
_cell.length_c   1.000
_cell.angle_alpha   90.00
_cell.angle_beta   90.00
_cell.angle_gamma   90.00
#
_symmetry.space_group_name_H-M   'P 1'
#
loop_
_entity.id
_entity.type
_entity.pdbx_description
1 polymer ?
#
loop_
_entity_poly.entity_id
_entity_poly.type
_entity_poly.pdbx_seq_one_letter_code
_entity_poly.pdbx_strand_id
1 'polypeptide(L)' 'MTDVPVRVALVAALKGWKRHAAALLLIALAYGAASMLSSQVALYAAALVAFTTWMAWFVFTGVEFLRVLGV' A
#
# COMPACT_ATOMS: atom_id res chain seq x y z
N MET A 1 -28.56 6.93 5.44
CA MET A 1 -27.62 6.10 4.65
C MET A 1 -27.41 6.84 3.35
N THR A 2 -26.25 7.46 3.15
CA THR A 2 -25.94 8.16 1.91
C THR A 2 -25.64 7.13 0.84
N ASP A 3 -26.47 7.06 -0.22
CA ASP A 3 -26.23 6.29 -1.45
C ASP A 3 -25.03 6.86 -2.21
N VAL A 4 -23.84 6.77 -1.62
CA VAL A 4 -22.60 7.08 -2.34
C VAL A 4 -22.32 5.91 -3.26
N PRO A 5 -22.27 6.11 -4.58
CA PRO A 5 -21.96 5.03 -5.51
C PRO A 5 -20.61 4.41 -5.14
N VAL A 6 -20.54 3.09 -5.05
CA VAL A 6 -19.32 2.31 -4.69
C VAL A 6 -18.07 2.81 -5.44
N ARG A 7 -18.25 3.23 -6.69
CA ARG A 7 -17.20 3.81 -7.53
C ARG A 7 -16.64 5.12 -6.98
N VAL A 8 -17.47 6.01 -6.43
CA VAL A 8 -17.05 7.28 -5.82
C VAL A 8 -16.29 7.02 -4.53
N ALA A 9 -16.75 6.07 -3.72
CA ALA A 9 -16.06 5.65 -2.50
C ALA A 9 -14.67 5.06 -2.80
N LEU A 10 -14.57 4.23 -3.84
CA LEU A 10 -13.31 3.67 -4.29
C LEU A 10 -12.35 4.75 -4.81
N VAL A 11 -12.84 5.70 -5.61
CA VAL A 11 -12.01 6.80 -6.13
C VAL A 11 -11.54 7.72 -5.00
N ALA A 12 -12.39 7.98 -4.00
CA ALA A 12 -12.02 8.76 -2.82
C ALA A 12 -10.93 8.06 -1.99
N ALA A 13 -11.10 6.77 -1.71
CA ALA A 13 -10.11 5.95 -0.99
C ALA A 13 -8.76 5.87 -1.74
N LEU A 14 -8.81 5.81 -3.07
CA LEU A 14 -7.61 5.77 -3.92
C LEU A 14 -6.99 7.15 -4.18
N LYS A 15 -7.65 8.25 -3.81
CA LYS A 15 -7.16 9.62 -4.08
C LYS A 15 -5.92 10.00 -3.27
N GLY A 16 -5.56 9.19 -2.27
CA GLY A 16 -4.36 9.34 -1.45
C GLY A 16 -3.05 9.03 -2.18
N TRP A 17 -2.73 9.72 -3.28
CA TRP A 17 -1.52 9.51 -4.09
C TRP A 17 -0.23 9.52 -3.26
N LYS A 18 -0.17 10.33 -2.20
CA LYS A 18 0.97 10.38 -1.28
C LYS A 18 1.24 9.03 -0.58
N ARG A 19 0.20 8.26 -0.26
CA ARG A 19 0.35 6.92 0.36
C ARG A 19 0.86 5.91 -0.66
N HIS A 20 0.34 5.97 -1.88
CA HIS A 20 0.78 5.11 -2.99
C HIS A 20 2.25 5.37 -3.29
N ALA A 21 2.64 6.64 -3.41
CA ALA A 21 4.01 7.05 -3.65
C ALA A 21 4.94 6.64 -2.51
N ALA A 22 4.53 6.81 -1.24
CA ALA A 22 5.33 6.40 -0.09
C ALA A 22 5.55 4.88 -0.03
N ALA A 23 4.50 4.09 -0.30
CA ALA A 23 4.61 2.62 -0.35
C ALA A 23 5.57 2.17 -1.47
N LEU A 24 5.44 2.74 -2.67
CA LEU A 24 6.34 2.44 -3.78
C LEU A 24 7.79 2.84 -3.49
N LEU A 25 8.01 4.01 -2.87
CA LEU A 25 9.34 4.45 -2.45
C LEU A 25 9.98 3.49 -1.45
N LEU A 26 9.21 3.02 -0.46
CA LEU A 26 9.70 2.10 0.55
C LEU A 26 10.10 0.75 -0.05
N ILE A 27 9.30 0.22 -0.98
CA ILE A 27 9.61 -1.00 -1.72
C ILE A 27 10.85 -0.81 -2.58
N ALA A 28 10.94 0.29 -3.33
CA ALA A 28 12.08 0.60 -4.19
C ALA A 28 13.38 0.73 -3.39
N LEU A 29 13.33 1.38 -2.21
CA LEU A 29 14.48 1.49 -1.31
C LEU A 29 14.90 0.12 -0.75
N ALA A 30 13.95 -0.73 -0.36
CA ALA A 30 14.26 -2.06 0.16
C ALA A 30 14.93 -2.96 -0.90
N TYR A 31 14.41 -2.97 -2.13
CA TYR A 31 15.02 -3.72 -3.23
C TYR A 31 16.32 -3.09 -3.71
N GLY A 32 16.43 -1.76 -3.72
CA GLY A 32 17.67 -1.04 -4.02
C GLY A 32 18.78 -1.44 -3.06
N ALA A 33 18.51 -1.39 -1.75
CA ALA A 33 19.44 -1.85 -0.73
C ALA A 33 19.80 -3.33 -0.89
N ALA A 34 18.81 -4.20 -1.12
CA ALA A 34 19.07 -5.63 -1.32
C ALA A 34 19.95 -5.93 -2.55
N SER A 35 19.77 -5.17 -3.63
CA SER A 35 20.56 -5.35 -4.86
C SER A 35 22.05 -5.08 -4.65
N MET A 36 22.39 -4.13 -3.76
CA MET A 36 23.78 -3.80 -3.43
C MET A 36 24.48 -4.89 -2.62
N LEU A 37 23.75 -5.73 -1.88
CA LEU A 37 24.32 -6.79 -1.05
C LEU A 37 24.50 -8.14 -1.77
N SER A 38 23.89 -8.34 -2.95
CA SER A 38 23.96 -9.60 -3.74
C SER A 38 23.73 -10.88 -2.91
N SER A 39 22.87 -10.80 -1.89
CA SER A 39 22.57 -11.91 -0.96
C SER A 39 21.12 -12.35 -1.11
N GLN A 40 20.89 -13.67 -1.18
CA GLN A 40 19.54 -14.24 -1.19
C GLN A 40 18.74 -13.82 0.05
N VAL A 41 19.38 -13.75 1.21
CA VAL A 41 18.74 -13.32 2.47
C VAL A 41 18.23 -11.88 2.35
N ALA A 42 19.01 -10.99 1.71
CA ALA A 42 18.62 -9.60 1.50
C ALA A 42 17.41 -9.47 0.55
N LEU A 43 17.34 -10.30 -0.50
CA LEU A 43 16.19 -10.35 -1.39
C LEU A 43 14.92 -10.85 -0.69
N TYR A 44 15.02 -11.89 0.14
CA TYR A 44 13.88 -12.36 0.93
C TYR A 44 13.41 -11.33 1.94
N ALA A 45 14.34 -10.62 2.60
CA ALA A 45 14.00 -9.52 3.49
C ALA A 45 13.29 -8.38 2.75
N ALA A 46 13.78 -7.99 1.56
CA ALA A 46 13.12 -6.98 0.72
C ALA A 46 11.72 -7.41 0.27
N ALA A 47 11.54 -8.69 -0.09
CA ALA A 47 10.24 -9.26 -0.42
C ALA A 47 9.27 -9.22 0.77
N LEU A 48 9.77 -9.51 1.99
CA LEU A 48 8.97 -9.42 3.22
C LEU A 48 8.54 -7.97 3.52
N VAL A 49 9.46 -7.01 3.32
CA VAL A 49 9.14 -5.58 3.45
C VAL A 49 8.10 -5.16 2.42
N ALA A 50 8.22 -5.62 1.17
CA ALA A 50 7.24 -5.31 0.14
C ALA A 50 5.86 -5.90 0.45
N PHE A 51 5.83 -7.15 0.91
CA PHE A 51 4.60 -7.82 1.31
C PHE A 51 3.90 -7.11 2.48
N THR A 52 4.63 -6.78 3.54
CA THR A 52 4.06 -6.08 4.71
C THR A 52 3.59 -4.67 4.36
N THR A 53 4.34 -3.95 3.52
CA THR A 53 3.95 -2.63 3.00
C THR A 53 2.66 -2.70 2.20
N TRP A 54 2.56 -3.70 1.31
CA TRP A 54 1.36 -3.93 0.51
C TRP A 54 0.14 -4.29 1.38
N MET A 55 0.32 -5.15 2.39
CA MET A 55 -0.74 -5.49 3.34
C MET A 55 -1.22 -4.28 4.15
N ALA A 56 -0.29 -3.48 4.68
CA ALA A 56 -0.64 -2.25 5.40
C ALA A 56 -1.43 -1.30 4.49
N TRP A 57 -0.95 -1.09 3.27
CA TRP A 57 -1.63 -0.28 2.27
C TRP A 57 -3.05 -0.77 1.96
N PHE A 58 -3.22 -2.08 1.79
CA PHE A 58 -4.51 -2.70 1.52
C PHE A 58 -5.49 -2.50 2.69
N VAL A 59 -5.05 -2.79 3.92
CA VAL A 59 -5.87 -2.61 5.13
C VAL A 59 -6.33 -1.17 5.27
N PHE A 60 -5.43 -0.22 5.12
CA PHE A 60 -5.77 1.19 5.23
C PHE A 60 -6.72 1.67 4.14
N THR A 61 -6.57 1.19 2.91
CA THR A 61 -7.49 1.50 1.81
C THR A 61 -8.86 0.90 2.10
N GLY A 62 -8.92 -0.32 2.63
CA GLY A 62 -10.16 -0.98 3.07
C GLY A 62 -10.86 -0.21 4.20
N VAL A 63 -10.12 0.22 5.23
CA VAL A 63 -10.68 1.03 6.32
C VAL A 63 -11.24 2.35 5.81
N GLU A 64 -10.52 3.05 4.93
CA GLU A 64 -11.02 4.29 4.34
C GLU A 64 -12.26 4.05 3.49
N PHE A 65 -12.28 2.97 2.72
CA PHE A 65 -13.45 2.57 1.92
C PHE A 65 -14.68 2.30 2.80
N LEU A 66 -14.54 1.54 3.90
CA LEU A 66 -15.62 1.29 4.86
C LEU A 66 -16.11 2.59 5.51
N ARG A 67 -15.18 3.47 5.91
CA ARG A 67 -15.49 4.79 6.44
C ARG A 67 -16.31 5.63 5.46
N VAL A 68 -15.97 5.62 4.17
CA VAL A 68 -16.72 6.35 3.14
C VAL A 68 -18.11 5.74 2.90
N LEU A 69 -18.27 4.43 3.08
CA LEU A 69 -19.57 3.74 3.05
C LEU A 69 -20.42 3.99 4.30
N GLY A 70 -19.84 4.50 5.39
CA GLY A 70 -20.54 4.75 6.65
C GLY A 70 -20.79 3.49 7.49
N VAL A 71 -19.95 2.47 7.35
CA VAL A 71 -19.91 1.24 8.17
C VAL A 71 -18.75 1.33 9.16
#